data_AF-A0A818CUP7-F1
#
_entry.id   AF-A0A818CUP7-F1
#
_cell.length_a   1.000
_cell.length_b   1.000
_cell.length_c   1.000
_cell.angle_alpha   90.00
_cell.angle_beta   90.00
_cell.angle_gamma   90.00
#
_symmetry.space_group_name_H-M   'P 1'
#
loop_
_entity.id
_entity.type
_entity.pdbx_description
1 polymer ?
#
loop_
_entity_poly.entity_id
_entity_poly.type
_entity_poly.pdbx_seq_one_letter_code
_entity_poly.pdbx_strand_id
1 'polypeptide(L)'
;MSPSDDGARYVNRFLEAAATAEDWKFYTPLTFYGHVLWYEFYQVDKGEAYFRRLVETLPSSHSDLPTVYYELGNIFHKKKDWSQALQNLIVAQDLLYTLNKGE
;
A
#
# COMPACT_ATOMS: atom_id res chain seq x y z
N MET A 1 17.17 -21.20 5.08
CA MET A 1 15.74 -21.03 4.73
C MET A 1 15.69 -20.71 3.25
N SER A 2 14.90 -21.46 2.48
CA SER A 2 14.92 -21.43 1.02
C SER A 2 14.08 -20.26 0.50
N PRO A 3 14.46 -19.57 -0.61
CA PRO A 3 13.65 -18.54 -1.26
C PRO A 3 12.23 -18.99 -1.62
N SER A 4 11.98 -20.30 -1.72
CA SER A 4 10.64 -20.89 -1.95
C SER A 4 9.66 -20.68 -0.79
N ASP A 5 10.17 -20.49 0.43
CA ASP A 5 9.33 -20.43 1.64
C ASP A 5 8.74 -19.03 1.87
N ASP A 6 9.35 -18.00 1.28
CA ASP A 6 8.86 -16.62 1.37
C ASP A 6 7.58 -16.42 0.57
N GLY A 7 7.51 -16.92 -0.67
CA GLY A 7 6.36 -16.75 -1.57
C GLY A 7 5.07 -17.34 -1.01
N ALA A 8 5.14 -18.58 -0.49
CA ALA A 8 3.99 -19.24 0.13
C ALA A 8 3.53 -18.51 1.41
N ARG A 9 4.48 -17.94 2.18
CA ARG A 9 4.15 -17.12 3.36
C ARG A 9 3.40 -15.84 2.98
N TYR A 10 3.76 -15.17 1.88
CA TYR A 10 3.04 -13.98 1.41
C TYR A 10 1.62 -14.31 0.96
N VAL A 11 1.44 -15.39 0.21
CA VAL A 11 0.11 -15.83 -0.24
C VAL A 11 -0.76 -16.24 0.94
N ASN A 12 -0.24 -17.03 1.88
CA ASN A 12 -1.01 -17.43 3.06
C ASN A 12 -1.35 -16.24 3.95
N ARG A 13 -0.42 -15.30 4.16
CA ARG A 13 -0.72 -14.05 4.90
C ARG A 13 -1.76 -13.19 4.19
N PHE A 14 -1.72 -13.11 2.86
CA PHE A 14 -2.74 -12.41 2.08
C PHE A 14 -4.11 -13.06 2.30
N LEU A 15 -4.18 -14.38 2.21
CA LEU A 15 -5.42 -15.14 2.42
C LEU A 15 -5.94 -15.05 3.86
N GLU A 16 -5.06 -15.13 4.86
CA GLU A 16 -5.40 -14.96 6.29
C GLU A 16 -5.91 -13.55 6.60
N ALA A 17 -5.25 -12.52 6.07
CA ALA A 17 -5.69 -11.13 6.21
C ALA A 17 -7.05 -10.91 5.50
N ALA A 18 -7.20 -11.41 4.29
CA ALA A 18 -8.45 -11.33 3.53
C ALA A 18 -9.61 -12.11 4.19
N ALA A 19 -9.30 -13.18 4.94
CA ALA A 19 -10.29 -13.98 5.64
C ALA A 19 -10.76 -13.39 6.97
N THR A 20 -10.01 -12.43 7.56
CA THR A 20 -10.25 -11.94 8.93
C THR A 20 -10.69 -10.48 9.01
N ALA A 21 -10.46 -9.66 7.99
CA ALA A 21 -10.87 -8.26 7.96
C ALA A 21 -12.04 -8.03 6.99
N GLU A 22 -13.15 -7.42 7.44
CA GLU A 22 -14.25 -7.00 6.55
C GLU A 22 -13.81 -5.95 5.50
N ASP A 23 -12.64 -5.32 5.70
CA ASP A 23 -12.09 -4.19 4.94
C ASP A 23 -11.16 -4.56 3.76
N TRP A 24 -11.04 -5.85 3.39
CA TRP A 24 -10.10 -6.28 2.34
C TRP A 24 -10.39 -5.72 0.93
N LYS A 25 -11.50 -5.00 0.73
CA LYS A 25 -11.84 -4.32 -0.52
C LYS A 25 -10.81 -3.26 -0.96
N PHE A 26 -9.86 -2.86 -0.09
CA PHE A 26 -8.86 -1.84 -0.38
C PHE A 26 -7.45 -2.36 -0.75
N TYR A 27 -7.15 -3.65 -0.47
CA TYR A 27 -5.81 -4.21 -0.73
C TYR A 27 -5.83 -5.20 -1.91
N THR A 28 -5.13 -4.83 -2.97
CA THR A 28 -4.81 -5.73 -4.08
C THR A 28 -3.49 -6.45 -3.80
N PRO A 29 -3.15 -7.52 -4.55
CA PRO A 29 -1.83 -8.14 -4.43
C PRO A 29 -0.68 -7.13 -4.62
N LEU A 30 -0.88 -6.08 -5.42
CA LEU A 30 0.11 -5.02 -5.61
C LEU A 30 0.36 -4.24 -4.32
N THR A 31 -0.68 -3.76 -3.65
CA THR A 31 -0.50 -2.93 -2.43
C THR A 31 -0.15 -3.78 -1.22
N PHE A 32 -0.62 -5.02 -1.16
CA PHE A 32 -0.36 -5.95 -0.07
C PHE A 32 1.13 -6.24 0.14
N TYR A 33 1.90 -6.43 -0.94
CA TYR A 33 3.34 -6.69 -0.81
C TYR A 33 4.07 -5.53 -0.11
N GLY A 34 3.79 -4.29 -0.52
CA GLY A 34 4.34 -3.10 0.11
C GLY A 34 3.95 -3.01 1.59
N HIS A 35 2.68 -3.26 1.91
CA HIS A 35 2.15 -3.23 3.27
C HIS A 35 2.89 -4.20 4.19
N VAL A 36 3.03 -5.46 3.78
CA VAL A 36 3.73 -6.47 4.58
C VAL A 36 5.21 -6.11 4.79
N LEU A 37 5.87 -5.50 3.81
CA LEU A 37 7.26 -5.06 3.99
C LEU A 37 7.40 -4.03 5.12
N TRP A 38 6.61 -2.96 5.10
CA TRP A 38 6.79 -1.87 6.07
C TRP A 38 6.14 -2.14 7.43
N TYR A 39 4.95 -2.74 7.44
CA TYR A 39 4.15 -2.89 8.66
C TYR A 39 4.53 -4.15 9.42
N GLU A 40 4.50 -5.30 8.73
CA GLU A 40 4.69 -6.62 9.35
C GLU A 40 6.17 -6.96 9.57
N PHE A 41 7.02 -6.65 8.60
CA PHE A 41 8.45 -6.94 8.70
C PHE A 41 9.28 -5.75 9.19
N TYR A 42 8.64 -4.61 9.47
CA TYR A 42 9.30 -3.39 9.92
C TYR A 42 10.41 -2.91 8.96
N GLN A 43 10.37 -3.32 7.68
CA GLN A 43 11.31 -2.93 6.63
C GLN A 43 10.82 -1.64 5.97
N VAL A 44 10.72 -0.58 6.77
CA VAL A 44 10.05 0.68 6.40
C VAL A 44 10.58 1.26 5.08
N ASP A 45 11.91 1.31 4.91
CA ASP A 45 12.51 1.88 3.70
C ASP A 45 12.23 1.06 2.44
N LYS A 46 12.11 -0.27 2.56
CA LYS A 46 11.77 -1.15 1.43
C LYS A 46 10.31 -1.01 1.04
N GLY A 47 9.41 -0.93 2.01
CA GLY A 47 8.00 -0.67 1.71
C GLY A 47 7.80 0.70 1.08
N GLU A 48 8.47 1.75 1.57
CA GLU A 48 8.45 3.08 0.94
C GLU A 48 8.96 3.02 -0.51
N ALA A 49 10.13 2.43 -0.73
CA ALA A 49 10.73 2.33 -2.06
C ALA A 49 9.82 1.56 -3.04
N TYR A 50 9.17 0.50 -2.56
CA TYR A 50 8.20 -0.25 -3.34
C TYR A 50 6.98 0.60 -3.74
N PHE A 51 6.37 1.31 -2.79
CA PHE A 51 5.22 2.17 -3.09
C PHE A 51 5.58 3.33 -4.01
N ARG A 52 6.77 3.95 -3.87
CA ARG A 52 7.25 4.97 -4.80
C ARG A 52 7.39 4.42 -6.22
N ARG A 53 7.89 3.20 -6.37
CA ARG A 53 7.96 2.54 -7.68
C ARG A 53 6.59 2.28 -8.28
N LEU A 54 5.58 1.96 -7.46
CA LEU A 54 4.19 1.84 -7.96
C LEU A 54 3.66 3.19 -8.47
N VAL A 55 3.95 4.31 -7.77
CA VAL A 55 3.57 5.66 -8.24
C VAL A 55 4.19 5.98 -9.60
N GLU A 56 5.45 5.57 -9.85
CA GLU A 56 6.15 5.83 -11.12
C GLU A 56 5.71 4.92 -12.28
N THR A 57 5.18 3.74 -11.98
CA THR A 57 4.92 2.69 -12.99
C THR A 57 3.44 2.53 -13.35
N LEU A 58 2.53 2.84 -12.42
CA LEU A 58 1.10 2.74 -12.66
C LEU A 58 0.60 3.97 -13.43
N PRO A 59 -0.33 3.80 -14.38
CA PRO A 59 -1.05 4.93 -14.99
C PRO A 59 -1.76 5.76 -13.93
N SER A 60 -1.89 7.07 -14.14
CA SER A 60 -2.56 7.98 -13.19
C SER A 60 -4.04 7.64 -12.92
N SER A 61 -4.66 6.82 -13.77
CA SER A 61 -6.04 6.33 -13.61
C SER A 61 -6.13 4.98 -12.92
N HIS A 62 -5.02 4.40 -12.46
CA HIS A 62 -5.02 3.07 -11.85
C HIS A 62 -5.71 3.09 -10.47
N SER A 63 -6.65 2.16 -10.25
CA SER A 63 -7.51 2.10 -9.05
C SER A 63 -6.75 1.90 -7.74
N ASP A 64 -5.53 1.37 -7.80
CA ASP A 64 -4.69 1.12 -6.61
C ASP A 64 -3.91 2.34 -6.14
N LEU A 65 -3.75 3.37 -6.98
CA LEU A 65 -2.98 4.57 -6.62
C LEU A 65 -3.46 5.25 -5.33
N PRO A 66 -4.77 5.39 -5.04
CA PRO A 66 -5.20 5.97 -3.78
C PRO A 66 -4.71 5.18 -2.55
N THR A 67 -4.76 3.85 -2.60
CA THR A 67 -4.22 3.00 -1.52
C THR A 67 -2.69 3.14 -1.43
N VAL A 68 -1.97 3.21 -2.55
CA VAL A 68 -0.51 3.42 -2.56
C VAL A 68 -0.14 4.74 -1.86
N TYR A 69 -0.83 5.84 -2.17
CA TYR A 69 -0.60 7.13 -1.52
C TYR A 69 -1.01 7.12 -0.04
N TYR A 70 -2.10 6.44 0.32
CA TYR A 70 -2.49 6.25 1.71
C TYR A 70 -1.40 5.54 2.53
N GLU A 71 -0.82 4.47 1.99
CA GLU A 71 0.26 3.72 2.64
C GLU A 71 1.54 4.56 2.76
N LEU A 72 1.90 5.35 1.74
CA LEU A 72 3.00 6.31 1.83
C LEU A 72 2.74 7.34 2.95
N GLY A 73 1.51 7.84 3.07
CA GLY A 73 1.09 8.71 4.16
C GLY A 73 1.34 8.10 5.54
N ASN A 74 0.95 6.84 5.73
CA ASN A 74 1.18 6.08 6.96
C ASN A 74 2.68 5.88 7.26
N ILE A 75 3.48 5.60 6.24
CA ILE A 75 4.94 5.46 6.37
C ILE A 75 5.57 6.80 6.81
N PHE A 76 5.23 7.92 6.18
CA PHE A 76 5.76 9.22 6.57
C PHE A 76 5.30 9.65 7.96
N HIS A 77 4.05 9.34 8.32
CA HIS A 77 3.55 9.53 9.67
C HIS A 77 4.39 8.73 10.68
N LYS A 78 4.73 7.47 10.38
CA LYS A 78 5.63 6.64 11.21
C LYS A 78 7.04 7.22 11.32
N LYS A 79 7.56 7.81 10.23
CA LYS A 79 8.85 8.52 10.18
C LYS A 79 8.82 9.90 10.85
N LYS A 80 7.63 10.37 11.29
CA LYS A 80 7.40 11.72 11.85
C LYS A 80 7.65 12.86 10.84
N ASP A 81 7.60 12.56 9.55
CA ASP A 81 7.57 13.57 8.49
C ASP A 81 6.12 13.92 8.19
N TRP A 82 5.56 14.79 9.03
CA TRP A 82 4.14 15.14 8.98
C TRP A 82 3.76 15.87 7.69
N SER A 83 4.70 16.62 7.11
CA SER A 83 4.48 17.33 5.85
C SER A 83 4.29 16.34 4.70
N GLN A 84 5.18 15.36 4.56
CA GLN A 84 4.99 14.32 3.54
C GLN A 84 3.79 13.44 3.85
N ALA A 85 3.52 13.12 5.12
CA ALA A 85 2.34 12.35 5.50
C ALA A 85 1.04 13.03 5.03
N LEU A 86 0.87 14.31 5.37
CA LEU A 86 -0.31 15.08 4.99
C LEU A 86 -0.46 15.18 3.46
N GLN A 87 0.64 15.48 2.75
CA GLN A 87 0.62 15.60 1.30
C GLN A 87 0.13 14.31 0.63
N ASN A 88 0.64 13.15 1.07
CA ASN A 88 0.23 11.87 0.49
C ASN A 88 -1.23 11.53 0.82
N LEU A 89 -1.71 11.83 2.04
CA LEU A 89 -3.10 11.60 2.42
C LEU A 89 -4.09 12.48 1.62
N ILE A 90 -3.72 13.73 1.33
CA ILE A 90 -4.53 14.62 0.47
C ILE A 90 -4.62 14.02 -0.94
N VAL A 91 -3.50 13.61 -1.52
CA VAL A 91 -3.48 13.00 -2.86
C VAL A 91 -4.32 11.72 -2.90
N ALA A 92 -4.23 10.86 -1.89
CA ALA A 92 -5.06 9.66 -1.79
C ALA A 92 -6.56 10.00 -1.80
N GLN A 93 -6.96 11.03 -1.03
CA GLN A 93 -8.34 11.49 -0.98
C GLN A 93 -8.83 12.05 -2.32
N ASP A 94 -8.01 12.86 -2.99
CA ASP A 94 -8.35 13.46 -4.29
C ASP A 94 -8.55 12.39 -5.37
N LEU A 95 -7.69 11.36 -5.38
CA LEU A 95 -7.81 10.25 -6.32
C LEU A 95 -9.06 9.40 -6.05
N LEU A 96 -9.34 9.06 -4.78
CA LEU A 96 -10.59 8.36 -4.41
C LEU A 96 -11.83 9.16 -4.84
N TYR A 97 -11.83 10.46 -4.60
CA TYR A 97 -12.93 11.33 -4.98
C TYR A 97 -13.14 11.36 -6.50
N THR A 98 -12.05 11.40 -7.27
CA THR A 98 -12.10 11.43 -8.74
C THR A 98 -12.62 10.11 -9.31
N LEU A 99 -12.17 8.97 -8.77
CA LEU A 99 -12.64 7.65 -9.20
C LEU A 99 -14.14 7.46 -8.94
N ASN A 100 -14.63 7.86 -7.78
CA ASN A 100 -16.04 7.71 -7.39
C ASN A 100 -17.01 8.64 -8.14
N LYS A 101 -16.51 9.67 -8.84
CA LYS A 101 -17.32 10.59 -9.66
C LYS A 101 -17.40 10.18 -11.14
N GLY A 102 -16.57 9.23 -11.56
CA GLY A 102 -16.53 8.73 -12.95
C GLY A 102 -17.48 7.57 -13.23
N GLU A 103 -18.18 7.06 -12.21
CA GLU A 103 -19.23 6.03 -12.28
C GLU A 103 -20.63 6.66 -12.30
#